data_AF-A0A7C9PZQ7-F1
#
_entry.id   AF-A0A7C9PZQ7-F1
#
_cell.length_a   1.000
_cell.length_b   1.000
_cell.length_c   1.000
_cell.angle_alpha   90.00
_cell.angle_beta   90.00
_cell.angle_gamma   90.00
#
_symmetry.space_group_name_H-M   'P 1'
#
loop_
_entity.id
_entity.type
_entity.pdbx_description
1 polymer ?
#
loop_
_entity_poly.entity_id
_entity_poly.type
_entity_poly.pdbx_seq_one_letter_code
_entity_poly.pdbx_strand_id
1 'polypeptide(L)'
;MSITSRSLQKLLRENISGRKPLSVDAEQAQELAEELLARIEPLPGAKPDDHYSSFRGGSSADKPRDELCCRIMLEQSSDRWYYRHETPLRLLRSPDRQLWVELGYERSPAPVSDIDEVVALIKAFLQRVDRQKAQAAKRQKQKDLKVQAILAQVRKIAKEDKFDFATEVDTIKLKLIIRLSDQDYFAILIPFSQFKEVLPKLRTAIRALRETYNTGVRFKTHLKRGYGRSDWTRHEDL
;
A
#
# COMPACT_ATOMS: atom_id res chain seq x y z
N MET A 1 0.49 -0.23 1.22
CA MET A 1 1.38 0.65 0.43
C MET A 1 2.47 1.16 1.37
N SER A 2 3.73 1.20 0.94
CA SER A 2 4.84 1.70 1.76
C SER A 2 5.27 3.11 1.35
N ILE A 3 5.76 3.89 2.31
CA ILE A 3 6.34 5.21 2.01
C ILE A 3 7.66 4.98 1.27
N THR A 4 7.80 5.57 0.09
CA THR A 4 9.03 5.51 -0.72
C THR A 4 10.19 6.22 -0.01
N SER A 5 11.42 5.77 -0.22
CA SER A 5 12.58 6.41 0.40
C SER A 5 12.76 7.89 0.04
N ARG A 6 12.51 8.29 -1.21
CA ARG A 6 12.48 9.70 -1.61
C ARG A 6 11.50 10.55 -0.78
N SER A 7 10.37 9.96 -0.37
CA SER A 7 9.40 10.64 0.50
C SER A 7 9.90 10.73 1.95
N LEU A 8 10.63 9.72 2.45
CA LEU A 8 11.27 9.75 3.77
C LEU A 8 12.36 10.82 3.84
N GLN A 9 13.24 10.88 2.82
CA GLN A 9 14.27 11.91 2.71
C GLN A 9 13.66 13.33 2.64
N LYS A 10 12.53 13.46 1.93
CA LYS A 10 11.78 14.72 1.89
C LYS A 10 11.23 15.09 3.27
N LEU A 11 10.64 14.14 4.01
CA LEU A 11 10.17 14.36 5.38
C LEU A 11 11.30 14.81 6.31
N LEU A 12 12.46 14.15 6.25
CA LEU A 12 13.64 14.54 7.02
C LEU A 12 14.04 15.99 6.72
N ARG A 13 14.17 16.36 5.44
CA ARG A 13 14.56 17.72 5.03
C ARG A 13 13.56 18.80 5.44
N GLU A 14 12.28 18.47 5.47
CA GLU A 14 11.21 19.43 5.80
C GLU A 14 11.05 19.64 7.31
N ASN A 15 11.45 18.66 8.13
CA ASN A 15 11.20 18.71 9.59
C ASN A 15 12.48 18.85 10.43
N ILE A 16 13.65 18.55 9.88
CA ILE A 16 14.94 18.67 10.57
C ILE A 16 15.73 19.81 9.94
N SER A 17 15.97 20.88 10.71
CA SER A 17 16.64 22.07 10.17
C SER A 17 18.15 21.90 10.01
N GLY A 18 18.78 21.13 10.90
CA GLY A 18 20.22 20.87 10.92
C GLY A 18 21.10 22.11 11.09
N ARG A 19 20.55 23.26 11.47
CA ARG A 19 21.26 24.54 11.50
C ARG A 19 22.16 24.72 12.72
N LYS A 20 21.79 24.10 13.85
CA LYS A 20 22.54 24.13 15.10
C LYS A 20 22.46 22.76 15.76
N PRO A 21 23.27 21.78 15.32
CA PRO A 21 23.24 20.43 15.88
C PRO A 21 23.38 20.45 17.40
N LEU A 22 22.50 19.73 18.09
CA LEU A 22 22.51 19.64 19.54
C LEU A 22 23.73 18.82 19.97
N SER A 23 24.62 19.43 20.77
CA SER A 23 25.76 18.73 21.37
C SER A 23 25.34 18.22 22.74
N VAL A 24 25.40 16.91 22.95
CA VAL A 24 24.95 16.25 24.18
C VAL A 24 25.94 15.19 24.66
N ASP A 25 26.10 15.16 25.97
CA ASP A 25 26.80 14.06 26.62
C ASP A 25 25.91 12.82 26.71
N ALA A 26 26.49 11.67 27.09
CA ALA A 26 25.78 10.39 27.09
C ALA A 26 24.55 10.39 28.02
N GLU A 27 24.67 10.99 29.21
CA GLU A 27 23.59 11.12 30.19
C GLU A 27 22.44 11.98 29.64
N GLN A 28 22.77 13.15 29.07
CA GLN A 28 21.80 14.04 28.43
C GLN A 28 21.10 13.39 27.24
N ALA A 29 21.85 12.61 26.43
CA ALA A 29 21.27 11.88 25.31
C ALA A 29 20.25 10.83 25.76
N GLN A 30 20.48 10.21 26.93
CA GLN A 30 19.53 9.27 27.53
C GLN A 30 18.29 9.98 28.08
N GLU A 31 18.46 11.10 28.79
CA GLU A 31 17.33 11.91 29.28
C GLU A 31 16.43 12.38 28.13
N LEU A 32 17.03 12.88 27.05
CA LEU A 32 16.28 13.31 25.86
C LEU A 32 15.60 12.15 25.14
N ALA A 33 16.21 10.95 25.15
CA ALA A 33 15.60 9.75 24.60
C ALA A 33 14.36 9.33 25.42
N GLU A 34 14.46 9.34 26.75
CA GLU A 34 13.34 9.04 27.66
C GLU A 34 12.22 10.08 27.51
N GLU A 35 12.56 11.36 27.44
CA GLU A 35 11.62 12.44 27.17
C GLU A 35 10.91 12.25 25.82
N LEU A 36 11.67 11.93 24.76
CA LEU A 36 11.11 11.66 23.44
C LEU A 36 10.14 10.46 23.50
N LEU A 37 10.53 9.38 24.19
CA LEU A 37 9.70 8.18 24.36
C LEU A 37 8.37 8.50 25.09
N ALA A 38 8.43 9.31 26.15
CA ALA A 38 7.23 9.76 26.86
C ALA A 38 6.31 10.62 25.97
N ARG A 39 6.89 11.48 25.11
CA ARG A 39 6.14 12.33 24.19
C ARG A 39 5.52 11.57 23.02
N ILE A 40 6.07 10.43 22.62
CA ILE A 40 5.55 9.61 21.52
C ILE A 40 4.57 8.54 21.96
N GLU A 41 4.60 8.10 23.23
CA GLU A 41 3.68 7.10 23.78
C GLU A 41 2.19 7.37 23.47
N PRO A 42 1.68 8.63 23.54
CA PRO A 42 0.29 8.91 23.17
C PRO A 42 0.02 8.90 21.66
N LEU A 43 1.04 8.77 20.80
CA LEU A 43 0.89 8.81 19.34
C LEU A 43 0.60 7.41 18.78
N PRO A 44 -0.62 7.13 18.29
CA PRO A 44 -0.93 5.83 17.72
C PRO A 44 -0.08 5.56 16.47
N GLY A 45 0.56 4.39 16.44
CA GLY A 45 1.42 3.98 15.32
C GLY A 45 2.90 4.33 15.50
N ALA A 46 3.31 4.93 16.61
CA ALA A 46 4.71 4.98 17.04
C ALA A 46 4.90 4.04 18.23
N LYS A 47 5.87 3.13 18.15
CA LYS A 47 6.16 2.18 19.22
C LYS A 47 7.65 2.20 19.56
N PRO A 48 8.02 2.26 20.85
CA PRO A 48 9.38 1.95 21.26
C PRO A 48 9.78 0.55 20.78
N ASP A 49 11.01 0.38 20.32
CA ASP A 49 11.56 -0.95 20.03
C ASP A 49 12.23 -1.53 21.28
N ASP A 50 11.49 -2.34 22.03
CA ASP A 50 11.96 -2.94 23.29
C ASP A 50 13.09 -3.97 23.12
N HIS A 51 13.36 -4.41 21.88
CA HIS A 51 14.47 -5.35 21.60
C HIS A 51 15.87 -4.71 21.74
N TYR A 52 15.94 -3.45 22.15
CA TYR A 52 17.16 -2.67 22.28
C TYR A 52 18.16 -3.18 23.33
N SER A 53 17.69 -3.91 24.34
CA SER A 53 18.56 -4.44 25.40
C SER A 53 19.58 -5.50 24.93
N SER A 54 19.37 -6.11 23.75
CA SER A 54 20.18 -7.24 23.27
C SER A 54 21.42 -6.86 22.44
N PHE A 55 21.55 -5.60 21.99
CA PHE A 55 22.67 -5.15 21.14
C PHE A 55 23.78 -4.39 21.88
N ARG A 56 23.90 -4.56 23.21
CA ARG A 56 25.03 -4.05 24.00
C ARG A 56 26.31 -4.90 23.92
N GLY A 57 26.32 -6.01 23.18
CA GLY A 57 27.48 -6.91 23.10
C GLY A 57 27.88 -7.25 21.66
N GLY A 58 28.91 -6.60 21.13
CA GLY A 58 29.43 -6.90 19.80
C GLY A 58 30.60 -6.03 19.39
N SER A 59 31.72 -6.15 20.11
CA SER A 59 33.00 -5.51 19.78
C SER A 59 33.44 -5.83 18.34
N SER A 60 33.55 -4.79 17.51
CA SER A 60 34.43 -4.76 16.34
C SER A 60 35.22 -3.47 16.44
N ALA A 61 36.54 -3.62 16.59
CA ALA A 61 37.44 -2.64 17.20
C ALA A 61 37.95 -1.51 16.29
N ASP A 62 37.34 -1.23 15.14
CA ASP A 62 38.04 -0.41 14.12
C ASP A 62 37.36 0.86 13.62
N LYS A 63 36.18 1.27 14.12
CA LYS A 63 35.66 2.63 13.86
C LYS A 63 34.81 3.15 15.02
N PRO A 64 34.95 4.43 15.43
CA PRO A 64 33.95 5.08 16.27
C PRO A 64 32.64 5.11 15.48
N ARG A 65 31.66 4.33 15.91
CA ARG A 65 30.32 4.29 15.33
C ARG A 65 29.42 5.21 16.14
N ASP A 66 28.42 5.78 15.47
CA ASP A 66 27.37 6.52 16.15
C ASP A 66 26.70 5.62 17.21
N GLU A 67 26.58 6.14 18.42
CA GLU A 67 25.94 5.48 19.54
C GLU A 67 24.42 5.61 19.40
N LEU A 68 23.70 4.49 19.36
CA LEU A 68 22.24 4.50 19.27
C LEU A 68 21.67 4.95 20.62
N CYS A 69 20.87 6.02 20.64
CA CYS A 69 20.21 6.51 21.85
C CYS A 69 18.86 5.83 22.03
N CYS A 70 18.02 5.85 20.99
CA CYS A 70 16.73 5.19 20.98
C CYS A 70 16.30 4.76 19.59
N ARG A 71 15.38 3.79 19.54
CA ARG A 71 14.76 3.31 18.31
C ARG A 71 13.24 3.27 18.47
N ILE A 72 12.57 3.84 17.49
CA ILE A 72 11.11 3.93 17.42
C ILE A 72 10.66 3.27 16.12
N MET A 73 9.71 2.35 16.20
CA MET A 73 9.09 1.73 15.04
C MET A 73 7.81 2.49 14.67
N LEU A 74 7.79 3.02 13.46
CA LEU A 74 6.66 3.79 12.92
C LEU A 74 5.83 2.92 11.97
N GLU A 75 4.57 2.66 12.32
CA GLU A 75 3.66 1.81 11.57
C GLU A 75 3.22 2.48 10.25
N GLN A 76 3.49 1.82 9.12
CA GLN A 76 3.03 2.25 7.78
C GLN A 76 1.69 1.61 7.37
N SER A 77 1.41 0.39 7.82
CA SER A 77 0.27 -0.41 7.34
C SER A 77 -0.13 -1.49 8.33
N SER A 78 -1.44 -1.66 8.54
CA SER A 78 -2.01 -2.68 9.43
C SER A 78 -2.33 -4.01 8.75
N ASP A 79 -2.04 -4.15 7.44
CA ASP A 79 -2.29 -5.39 6.69
C ASP A 79 -1.29 -6.48 7.11
N ARG A 80 -1.80 -7.45 7.88
CA ARG A 80 -1.11 -8.31 8.86
C ARG A 80 -0.11 -9.35 8.33
N TRP A 81 0.38 -9.29 7.09
CA TRP A 81 1.01 -10.48 6.48
C TRP A 81 2.46 -10.34 6.00
N TYR A 82 3.12 -9.18 6.16
CA TYR A 82 4.54 -9.06 5.85
C TYR A 82 5.34 -8.31 6.92
N TYR A 83 6.49 -8.88 7.32
CA TYR A 83 7.44 -8.40 8.34
C TYR A 83 8.08 -7.01 8.11
N ARG A 84 7.54 -6.17 7.22
CA ARG A 84 8.20 -4.93 6.75
C ARG A 84 7.28 -3.71 6.69
N HIS A 85 6.28 -3.65 7.56
CA HIS A 85 5.33 -2.53 7.62
C HIS A 85 5.73 -1.43 8.60
N GLU A 86 6.89 -1.54 9.24
CA GLU A 86 7.37 -0.54 10.18
C GLU A 86 8.61 0.17 9.61
N THR A 87 8.68 1.48 9.84
CA THR A 87 9.84 2.30 9.50
C THR A 87 10.60 2.57 10.79
N PRO A 88 11.84 2.09 10.92
CA PRO A 88 12.64 2.47 12.07
C PRO A 88 12.97 3.95 11.96
N LEU A 89 12.75 4.68 13.05
CA LEU A 89 13.39 5.96 13.33
C LEU A 89 14.42 5.69 14.42
N ARG A 90 15.65 6.16 14.22
CA ARG A 90 16.75 6.00 15.17
C ARG A 90 17.29 7.35 15.56
N LEU A 91 17.43 7.58 16.85
CA LEU A 91 18.19 8.72 17.38
C LEU A 91 19.60 8.22 17.68
N LEU A 92 20.60 8.87 17.11
CA LEU A 92 22.00 8.50 17.15
C LEU A 92 22.81 9.65 17.75
N ARG A 93 23.85 9.34 18.51
CA ARG A 93 24.86 10.29 18.98
C ARG A 93 26.16 10.04 18.24
N SER A 94 26.65 11.04 17.51
CA SER A 94 27.91 10.93 16.80
C SER A 94 29.11 10.95 17.76
N PRO A 95 30.29 10.51 17.32
CA PRO A 95 31.53 10.64 18.11
C PRO A 95 31.85 12.09 18.52
N ASP A 96 31.40 13.06 17.73
CA ASP A 96 31.52 14.50 17.99
C ASP A 96 30.46 15.04 18.97
N ARG A 97 29.77 14.14 19.69
CA ARG A 97 28.69 14.43 20.66
C ARG A 97 27.45 15.08 20.06
N GLN A 98 27.25 15.03 18.74
CA GLN A 98 26.07 15.61 18.11
C GLN A 98 24.92 14.60 18.02
N LEU A 99 23.68 15.06 18.17
CA LEU A 99 22.50 14.23 17.89
C LEU A 99 22.14 14.21 16.41
N TRP A 100 21.79 13.01 15.95
CA TRP A 100 21.37 12.73 14.58
C TRP A 100 20.11 11.87 14.60
N VAL A 101 19.25 12.05 13.60
CA VAL A 101 18.07 11.21 13.38
C VAL A 101 18.18 10.50 12.04
N GLU A 102 18.00 9.18 12.05
CA GLU A 102 17.89 8.35 10.85
C GLU A 102 16.44 7.88 10.70
N LEU A 103 15.86 8.02 9.51
CA LEU A 103 14.51 7.57 9.19
C LEU A 103 14.54 6.52 8.06
N GLY A 104 14.11 5.30 8.38
CA GLY A 104 14.12 4.17 7.47
C GLY A 104 15.47 3.44 7.45
N TYR A 105 15.71 2.69 6.37
CA TYR A 105 16.92 1.88 6.20
C TYR A 105 17.96 2.54 5.29
N GLU A 106 17.65 3.72 4.73
CA GLU A 106 18.59 4.47 3.92
C GLU A 106 19.43 5.39 4.81
N ARG A 107 20.75 5.25 4.70
CA ARG A 107 21.76 5.95 5.51
C ARG A 107 21.88 7.42 5.11
N SER A 108 20.89 8.23 5.47
CA SER A 108 20.98 9.69 5.36
C SER A 108 20.53 10.30 6.68
N PRO A 109 21.31 10.12 7.76
CA PRO A 109 21.01 10.73 9.03
C PRO A 109 21.04 12.26 8.89
N ALA A 110 20.18 12.95 9.62
CA ALA A 110 20.10 14.40 9.66
C ALA A 110 20.45 14.90 11.08
N PRO A 111 21.24 15.98 11.21
CA PRO A 111 21.61 16.48 12.53
C PRO A 111 20.41 17.17 13.17
N VAL A 112 20.10 16.80 14.41
CA VAL A 112 18.95 17.30 15.17
C VAL A 112 19.36 18.57 15.90
N SER A 113 18.59 19.64 15.75
CA SER A 113 18.83 20.89 16.50
C SER A 113 17.96 21.02 17.74
N ASP A 114 16.82 20.32 17.77
CA ASP A 114 15.87 20.29 18.88
C ASP A 114 15.09 18.96 18.85
N ILE A 115 14.79 18.38 20.02
CA ILE A 115 13.95 17.17 20.13
C ILE A 115 12.53 17.43 19.60
N ASP A 116 12.05 18.67 19.67
CA ASP A 116 10.76 19.04 19.08
C ASP A 116 10.73 18.81 17.56
N GLU A 117 11.87 18.92 16.86
CA GLU A 117 11.97 18.59 15.42
C GLU A 117 11.70 17.09 15.17
N VAL A 118 12.18 16.22 16.06
CA VAL A 118 11.99 14.77 15.97
C VAL A 118 10.52 14.40 16.24
N VAL A 119 9.90 15.03 17.24
CA VAL A 119 8.47 14.85 17.50
C VAL A 119 7.63 15.33 16.32
N ALA A 120 7.97 16.50 15.74
CA ALA A 120 7.30 17.02 14.55
C ALA A 120 7.45 16.08 13.34
N LEU A 121 8.64 15.53 13.12
CA LEU A 121 8.91 14.53 12.08
C LEU A 121 8.03 13.28 12.23
N ILE A 122 7.91 12.73 13.44
CA ILE A 122 7.05 11.57 13.73
C ILE A 122 5.59 11.89 13.42
N LYS A 123 5.08 13.02 13.91
CA LYS A 123 3.70 13.46 13.63
C LYS A 123 3.45 13.64 12.13
N ALA A 124 4.39 14.26 11.42
CA ALA A 124 4.31 14.47 9.97
C ALA A 124 4.30 13.14 9.20
N PHE A 125 5.12 12.17 9.63
CA PHE A 125 5.13 10.83 9.07
C PHE A 125 3.78 10.14 9.25
N LEU A 126 3.26 10.07 10.47
CA LEU A 126 1.99 9.41 10.79
C LEU A 126 0.82 10.07 10.02
N GLN A 127 0.76 11.40 9.99
CA GLN A 127 -0.25 12.12 9.23
C GLN A 127 -0.19 11.79 7.73
N ARG A 128 1.00 11.59 7.18
CA ARG A 128 1.17 11.20 5.77
C ARG A 128 0.69 9.77 5.52
N VAL A 129 0.98 8.84 6.44
CA VAL A 129 0.44 7.47 6.39
C VAL A 129 -1.09 7.50 6.39
N ASP A 130 -1.71 8.26 7.29
CA ASP A 130 -3.17 8.35 7.38
C ASP A 130 -3.80 8.92 6.11
N ARG A 131 -3.20 9.97 5.54
CA ARG A 131 -3.63 10.52 4.26
C ARG A 131 -3.56 9.47 3.14
N GLN A 132 -2.51 8.66 3.08
CA GLN A 132 -2.39 7.59 2.09
C GLN A 132 -3.43 6.49 2.30
N LYS A 133 -3.68 6.08 3.55
CA LYS A 133 -4.74 5.11 3.90
C LYS A 133 -6.11 5.62 3.47
N ALA A 134 -6.44 6.87 3.81
CA ALA A 134 -7.72 7.50 3.44
C ALA A 134 -7.89 7.58 1.91
N GLN A 135 -6.83 7.95 1.17
CA GLN A 135 -6.86 7.97 -0.29
C GLN A 135 -7.02 6.58 -0.90
N ALA A 136 -6.34 5.56 -0.36
CA ALA A 136 -6.48 4.18 -0.80
C ALA A 136 -7.91 3.66 -0.57
N ALA A 137 -8.48 3.90 0.62
CA ALA A 137 -9.86 3.55 0.94
C ALA A 137 -10.87 4.24 0.00
N LYS A 138 -10.66 5.53 -0.30
CA LYS A 138 -11.49 6.26 -1.26
C LYS A 138 -11.42 5.64 -2.67
N ARG A 139 -10.22 5.32 -3.15
CA ARG A 139 -10.02 4.67 -4.45
C ARG A 139 -10.67 3.28 -4.50
N GLN A 140 -10.55 2.50 -3.43
CA GLN A 140 -11.17 1.19 -3.32
C GLN A 140 -12.70 1.29 -3.39
N LYS A 141 -13.31 2.19 -2.60
CA LYS A 141 -14.77 2.45 -2.67
C LYS A 141 -15.23 2.84 -4.07
N GLN A 142 -14.48 3.73 -4.75
CA GLN A 142 -14.80 4.12 -6.12
C GLN A 142 -14.71 2.94 -7.10
N LYS A 143 -13.70 2.07 -6.94
CA LYS A 143 -13.56 0.85 -7.72
C LYS A 143 -14.73 -0.10 -7.48
N ASP A 144 -15.11 -0.33 -6.22
CA ASP A 144 -16.20 -1.24 -5.86
C ASP A 144 -17.52 -0.77 -6.46
N LEU A 145 -17.82 0.54 -6.38
CA LEU A 145 -19.00 1.11 -7.04
C LEU A 145 -18.99 0.90 -8.56
N LYS A 146 -17.83 1.05 -9.22
CA LYS A 146 -17.70 0.78 -10.66
C LYS A 146 -17.94 -0.70 -10.97
N VAL A 147 -17.35 -1.60 -10.20
CA VAL A 147 -17.54 -3.06 -10.35
C VAL A 147 -19.01 -3.42 -10.19
N GLN A 148 -19.69 -2.92 -9.16
CA GLN A 148 -21.11 -3.17 -8.94
C GLN A 148 -21.98 -2.65 -10.10
N ALA A 149 -21.67 -1.47 -10.64
CA ALA A 149 -22.38 -0.95 -11.81
C ALA A 149 -22.16 -1.81 -13.07
N ILE A 150 -20.95 -2.31 -13.32
CA ILE A 150 -20.68 -3.26 -14.41
C ILE A 150 -21.54 -4.51 -14.22
N LEU A 151 -21.47 -5.11 -13.03
CA LEU A 151 -22.15 -6.36 -12.72
C LEU A 151 -23.67 -6.22 -12.84
N ALA A 152 -24.25 -5.12 -12.36
CA ALA A 152 -25.68 -4.87 -12.50
C ALA A 152 -26.12 -4.81 -13.97
N GLN A 153 -25.37 -4.10 -14.82
CA GLN A 153 -25.67 -4.03 -16.26
C GLN A 153 -25.49 -5.40 -16.93
N VAL A 154 -24.42 -6.12 -16.62
CA VAL A 154 -24.17 -7.46 -17.16
C VAL A 154 -25.29 -8.42 -16.74
N ARG A 155 -25.72 -8.41 -15.47
CA ARG A 155 -26.84 -9.23 -14.99
C ARG A 155 -28.14 -8.93 -15.74
N LYS A 156 -28.44 -7.65 -15.97
CA LYS A 156 -29.61 -7.25 -16.77
C LYS A 156 -29.54 -7.80 -18.18
N ILE A 157 -28.40 -7.64 -18.86
CA ILE A 157 -28.20 -8.15 -20.23
C ILE A 157 -28.24 -9.69 -20.25
N ALA A 158 -27.65 -10.35 -19.25
CA ALA A 158 -27.63 -11.80 -19.09
C ALA A 158 -29.04 -12.39 -18.94
N LYS A 159 -29.88 -11.76 -18.11
CA LYS A 159 -31.27 -12.15 -17.92
C LYS A 159 -32.11 -11.96 -19.19
N GLU A 160 -31.98 -10.80 -19.84
CA GLU A 160 -32.76 -10.48 -21.04
C GLU A 160 -32.34 -11.32 -22.27
N ASP A 161 -31.04 -11.48 -22.48
CA ASP A 161 -30.48 -12.16 -23.65
C ASP A 161 -30.14 -13.65 -23.36
N LYS A 162 -30.45 -14.15 -22.15
CA LYS A 162 -30.28 -15.55 -21.71
C LYS A 162 -28.87 -16.10 -21.95
N PHE A 163 -27.90 -15.63 -21.17
CA PHE A 163 -26.55 -16.19 -21.17
C PHE A 163 -25.91 -16.22 -19.79
N ASP A 164 -25.05 -17.21 -19.57
CA ASP A 164 -24.29 -17.34 -18.33
C ASP A 164 -22.95 -16.59 -18.43
N PHE A 165 -22.50 -16.06 -17.31
CA PHE A 165 -21.25 -15.32 -17.26
C PHE A 165 -20.50 -15.52 -15.94
N ALA A 166 -19.21 -15.19 -15.95
CA ALA A 166 -18.37 -15.08 -14.77
C ALA A 166 -17.55 -13.78 -14.85
N THR A 167 -17.05 -13.29 -13.71
CA THR A 167 -16.22 -12.09 -13.68
C THR A 167 -14.99 -12.26 -12.81
N GLU A 168 -13.87 -11.73 -13.27
CA GLU A 168 -12.65 -11.57 -12.49
C GLU A 168 -12.29 -10.09 -12.41
N VAL A 169 -11.95 -9.62 -11.22
CA VAL A 169 -11.60 -8.22 -10.98
C VAL A 169 -10.13 -8.12 -10.62
N ASP A 170 -9.37 -7.35 -11.39
CA ASP A 170 -7.99 -6.99 -11.04
C ASP A 170 -7.88 -5.53 -10.59
N THR A 171 -6.68 -4.97 -10.53
CA THR A 171 -6.43 -3.60 -10.09
C THR A 171 -6.84 -2.52 -11.10
N ILE A 172 -6.92 -2.83 -12.40
CA ILE A 172 -7.10 -1.84 -13.48
C ILE A 172 -8.29 -2.13 -14.41
N LYS A 173 -8.81 -3.36 -14.43
CA LYS A 173 -9.89 -3.82 -15.31
C LYS A 173 -10.77 -4.87 -14.63
N LEU A 174 -11.97 -5.01 -15.18
CA LEU A 174 -12.84 -6.16 -14.96
C LEU A 174 -12.75 -7.05 -16.20
N LYS A 175 -12.60 -8.35 -15.99
CA LYS A 175 -12.68 -9.36 -17.04
C LYS A 175 -14.04 -10.05 -16.95
N LEU A 176 -14.86 -9.81 -17.96
CA LEU A 176 -16.17 -10.44 -18.14
C LEU A 176 -15.99 -11.67 -19.01
N ILE A 177 -16.39 -12.83 -18.52
CA ILE A 177 -16.29 -14.11 -19.23
C ILE A 177 -17.72 -14.55 -19.56
N ILE A 178 -18.01 -14.81 -20.82
CA ILE A 178 -19.36 -15.16 -21.29
C ILE A 178 -19.33 -16.57 -21.88
N ARG A 179 -20.26 -17.40 -21.42
CA ARG A 179 -20.40 -18.79 -21.85
C ARG A 179 -21.08 -18.85 -23.22
N LEU A 180 -20.50 -19.61 -24.15
CA LEU A 180 -21.06 -19.91 -25.46
C LEU A 180 -21.54 -21.36 -25.55
N SER A 181 -20.79 -22.29 -24.96
CA SER A 181 -21.10 -23.71 -24.85
C SER A 181 -20.52 -24.26 -23.54
N ASP A 182 -20.60 -25.57 -23.31
CA ASP A 182 -19.94 -26.20 -22.17
C ASP A 182 -18.41 -26.10 -22.23
N GLN A 183 -17.84 -25.97 -23.44
CA GLN A 183 -16.40 -25.94 -23.67
C GLN A 183 -15.90 -24.58 -24.14
N ASP A 184 -16.79 -23.72 -24.64
CA ASP A 184 -16.45 -22.47 -25.30
C ASP A 184 -16.97 -21.26 -24.51
N TYR A 185 -16.10 -20.26 -24.43
CA TYR A 185 -16.38 -18.99 -23.79
C TYR A 185 -15.47 -17.91 -24.38
N PHE A 186 -15.91 -16.66 -24.31
CA PHE A 186 -15.09 -15.51 -24.67
C PHE A 186 -14.96 -14.55 -23.48
N ALA A 187 -13.86 -13.80 -23.45
CA ALA A 187 -13.59 -12.84 -22.40
C ALA A 187 -13.51 -11.41 -22.96
N ILE A 188 -14.27 -10.50 -22.37
CA ILE A 188 -14.18 -9.06 -22.60
C ILE A 188 -13.42 -8.44 -21.44
N LEU A 189 -12.33 -7.74 -21.75
CA LEU A 189 -11.58 -6.96 -20.77
C LEU A 189 -12.09 -5.51 -20.77
N ILE A 190 -12.57 -5.04 -19.62
CA ILE A 190 -13.16 -3.71 -19.46
C ILE A 190 -12.28 -2.89 -18.51
N PRO A 191 -11.44 -1.97 -19.02
CA PRO A 191 -10.67 -1.06 -18.18
C PRO A 191 -11.58 -0.15 -17.35
N PHE A 192 -11.26 0.07 -16.06
CA PHE A 192 -12.07 0.95 -15.20
C PHE A 192 -12.04 2.42 -15.63
N SER A 193 -11.06 2.81 -16.44
CA SER A 193 -10.95 4.15 -17.03
C SER A 193 -11.96 4.39 -18.15
N GLN A 194 -12.29 3.36 -18.94
CA GLN A 194 -13.16 3.45 -20.11
C GLN A 194 -14.60 2.98 -19.84
N PHE A 195 -14.91 2.67 -18.59
CA PHE A 195 -16.17 2.04 -18.20
C PHE A 195 -17.43 2.77 -18.70
N LYS A 196 -17.47 4.11 -18.58
CA LYS A 196 -18.62 4.93 -19.02
C LYS A 196 -18.90 4.80 -20.51
N GLU A 197 -17.86 4.63 -21.32
CA GLU A 197 -17.95 4.53 -22.78
C GLU A 197 -18.25 3.10 -23.25
N VAL A 198 -17.74 2.10 -22.53
CA VAL A 198 -17.92 0.68 -22.87
C VAL A 198 -19.33 0.19 -22.51
N LEU A 199 -19.91 0.66 -21.40
CA LEU A 199 -21.20 0.20 -20.89
C LEU A 199 -22.34 0.18 -21.93
N PRO A 200 -22.61 1.27 -22.66
CA PRO A 200 -23.73 1.30 -23.60
C PRO A 200 -23.52 0.35 -24.79
N LYS A 201 -22.26 0.09 -25.15
CA LYS A 201 -21.87 -0.74 -26.30
C LYS A 201 -21.78 -2.23 -25.95
N LEU A 202 -21.75 -2.55 -24.66
CA LEU A 202 -21.50 -3.91 -24.17
C LEU A 202 -22.56 -4.90 -24.66
N ARG A 203 -23.85 -4.53 -24.61
CA ARG A 203 -24.94 -5.39 -25.10
C ARG A 203 -24.78 -5.73 -26.58
N THR A 204 -24.54 -4.72 -27.40
CA THR A 204 -24.35 -4.89 -28.85
C THR A 204 -23.15 -5.79 -29.17
N ALA A 205 -22.03 -5.59 -28.47
CA ALA A 205 -20.85 -6.43 -28.64
C ALA A 205 -21.12 -7.89 -28.26
N ILE A 206 -21.79 -8.14 -27.13
CA ILE A 206 -22.13 -9.50 -26.68
C ILE A 206 -23.04 -10.20 -27.69
N ARG A 207 -24.08 -9.51 -28.18
CA ARG A 207 -24.99 -10.05 -29.19
C ARG A 207 -24.27 -10.41 -30.46
N ALA A 208 -23.49 -9.49 -31.02
CA ALA A 208 -22.75 -9.71 -32.26
C ALA A 208 -21.78 -10.91 -32.14
N LEU A 209 -21.08 -11.04 -31.00
CA LEU A 209 -20.17 -12.18 -30.78
C LEU A 209 -20.91 -13.52 -30.69
N ARG A 210 -22.07 -13.55 -30.01
CA ARG A 210 -22.90 -14.76 -29.92
C ARG A 210 -23.53 -15.13 -31.26
N GLU A 211 -24.05 -14.16 -31.99
CA GLU A 211 -24.59 -14.37 -33.34
C GLU A 211 -23.51 -14.92 -34.28
N THR A 212 -22.32 -14.33 -34.26
CA THR A 212 -21.16 -14.82 -35.04
C THR A 212 -20.79 -16.25 -34.65
N TYR A 213 -20.82 -16.59 -33.36
CA TYR A 213 -20.58 -17.96 -32.91
C TYR A 213 -21.62 -18.95 -33.45
N ASN A 214 -22.89 -18.53 -33.49
CA ASN A 214 -24.00 -19.34 -33.98
C ASN A 214 -23.94 -19.62 -35.48
N THR A 215 -23.24 -18.79 -36.28
CA THR A 215 -23.00 -19.08 -37.71
C THR A 215 -21.91 -20.13 -37.95
N GLY A 216 -21.34 -20.72 -36.91
CA GLY A 216 -20.28 -21.72 -37.02
C GLY A 216 -18.86 -21.17 -36.88
N VAL A 217 -18.69 -19.86 -36.73
CA VAL A 217 -17.38 -19.27 -36.43
C VAL A 217 -16.96 -19.67 -35.02
N ARG A 218 -15.70 -20.04 -34.86
CA ARG A 218 -15.12 -20.41 -33.56
C ARG A 218 -14.02 -19.43 -33.19
N PHE A 219 -14.04 -18.96 -31.94
CA PHE A 219 -13.03 -18.06 -31.42
C PHE A 219 -11.93 -18.86 -30.75
N LYS A 220 -10.69 -18.72 -31.21
CA LYS A 220 -9.54 -19.27 -30.50
C LYS A 220 -9.22 -18.35 -29.31
N THR A 221 -9.68 -18.72 -28.12
CA THR A 221 -9.35 -17.98 -26.91
C THR A 221 -8.18 -18.66 -26.21
N HIS A 222 -7.08 -17.92 -25.97
CA HIS A 222 -5.95 -18.39 -25.16
C HIS A 222 -6.26 -18.31 -23.65
N LEU A 223 -7.47 -18.74 -23.27
CA LEU A 223 -7.87 -18.77 -21.89
C LEU A 223 -7.39 -20.11 -21.32
N LYS A 224 -6.42 -20.04 -20.40
CA LYS A 224 -5.80 -21.21 -19.77
C LYS A 224 -6.90 -22.13 -19.22
N ARG A 225 -6.86 -23.44 -19.56
CA ARG A 225 -7.71 -24.49 -18.96
C ARG A 225 -7.60 -24.37 -17.44
N GLY A 226 -8.68 -23.92 -16.80
CA GLY A 226 -8.69 -23.54 -15.38
C GLY A 226 -10.01 -22.88 -14.93
N TYR A 227 -10.80 -22.36 -15.86
CA TYR A 227 -12.11 -21.74 -15.60
C TYR A 227 -13.24 -22.73 -15.24
N GLY A 228 -12.94 -24.03 -15.10
CA GLY A 228 -13.88 -25.04 -14.61
C GLY A 228 -14.30 -24.87 -13.13
N ARG A 229 -13.74 -23.87 -12.42
CA ARG A 229 -14.09 -23.50 -11.04
C ARG A 229 -14.43 -22.02 -10.86
N SER A 230 -14.77 -21.31 -11.95
CA SER A 230 -15.25 -19.92 -11.84
C SER A 230 -16.66 -19.91 -11.24
N ASP A 231 -16.95 -18.93 -10.38
CA ASP A 231 -18.30 -18.65 -9.87
C ASP A 231 -19.19 -18.18 -11.03
N TRP A 232 -19.67 -19.13 -11.83
CA TRP A 232 -20.59 -18.87 -12.92
C TRP A 232 -21.91 -18.39 -12.36
N THR A 233 -22.33 -17.22 -12.80
CA THR A 233 -23.68 -16.72 -12.59
C THR A 233 -24.53 -17.22 -13.75
N ARG A 234 -25.50 -18.10 -13.44
CA ARG A 234 -26.48 -18.54 -14.43
C ARG A 234 -27.54 -17.48 -14.59
N HIS A 235 -27.98 -17.26 -15.82
CA HIS A 235 -29.04 -16.29 -16.07
C HIS A 235 -30.39 -16.70 -15.45
N GLU A 236 -30.60 -17.98 -15.19
CA GLU A 236 -31.78 -18.52 -14.50
C GLU A 236 -31.82 -18.13 -13.01
N ASP A 237 -30.67 -17.84 -12.42
CA ASP A 237 -30.54 -17.45 -11.01
C ASP A 237 -30.63 -15.92 -10.79
N LEU A 238 -31.00 -15.14 -11.82
CA LEU A 238 -31.01 -13.67 -11.86
C LEU A 238 -32.40 -13.03 -11.95
#